data_AF-A0A973XQ69-F1
#
_entry.id   AF-A0A973XQ69-F1
#
_cell.length_a   1.000
_cell.length_b   1.000
_cell.length_c   1.000
_cell.angle_alpha   90.00
_cell.angle_beta   90.00
_cell.angle_gamma   90.00
#
_symmetry.space_group_name_H-M   'P 1'
#
loop_
_entity.id
_entity.type
_entity.pdbx_description
1 polymer ?
#
loop_
_entity_poly.entity_id
_entity_poly.type
_entity_poly.pdbx_seq_one_letter_code
_entity_poly.pdbx_strand_id
1 'polypeptide(L)'
;MRGIRAGLIAVLAGVAAGLAGIAHPALAADDRPVCWGRTTDPDSRIAACTRLLAGGSLRGQVLADTYAWRAQGWKQKAQLDRALADYDQAVRLAPADPDMLIGRGYVQLARNDNERARGDLDAALQHDPKKVRAWLGHGTAELGLGRFERAIADLTEAIRLDPTLSDAWNNRGYALLRNGQAERALADFEKTIALKPDAAPPYGNIGLIHYQKGDLDRALAAYDRALQLDPRNTGVLINRGAARRDKGDLDQALADYQAALALDPGMANAFFGRGQIFRIRGDLDAALTEFGRAVAIDPKYTDAYAQRGLVHEGRGDFSRAKIDYRAALDLPAKYLLSPRSQEMARARLALLADDRTPPQPGPSAPPDPGRRIALVVGNGAYAAASPLTNPANDARAVSARLRALGFAVAEGLDADRATLRTLIDGFLRDAATARLALLFYAGHGVQIDGRNYLIPVDAHLAAGADPTAEMILVDTILAGLDDQVRTNIVVLDACRDNPLAKTANTTATIDAGGRSVSVRAGLAAPAGLGAGVTVGAGTLIAFATAPGQVALDGDGDNSPFSASLVRHIGTAGIEIQQMLTRVRSDVVGATKGKQVPWSNSSLLGEVFLAGARP
;
A
#
# COMPACT_ATOMS: atom_id res chain seq x y z
N MET A 1 -64.87 -24.15 -61.87
CA MET A 1 -66.07 -25.00 -62.00
C MET A 1 -66.53 -25.49 -60.64
N ARG A 2 -67.74 -25.03 -60.28
CA ARG A 2 -68.76 -25.70 -59.45
C ARG A 2 -68.42 -25.92 -57.97
N GLY A 3 -69.17 -25.41 -57.02
CA GLY A 3 -70.46 -24.70 -57.05
C GLY A 3 -71.17 -24.99 -55.72
N ILE A 4 -71.58 -23.95 -54.97
CA ILE A 4 -72.98 -23.45 -54.94
C ILE A 4 -73.87 -24.41 -54.11
N ARG A 5 -74.43 -24.07 -52.94
CA ARG A 5 -75.63 -23.24 -52.64
C ARG A 5 -75.98 -23.54 -51.14
N ALA A 6 -76.71 -22.77 -50.34
CA ALA A 6 -77.28 -21.41 -50.40
C ALA A 6 -78.14 -21.14 -49.14
N GLY A 7 -78.49 -19.86 -48.99
CA GLY A 7 -79.65 -19.31 -48.26
C GLY A 7 -79.19 -18.33 -47.19
N LEU A 8 -79.18 -17.00 -47.33
CA LEU A 8 -79.93 -15.98 -48.08
C LEU A 8 -81.43 -15.83 -47.74
N ILE A 9 -81.77 -14.56 -47.42
CA ILE A 9 -83.04 -13.78 -47.51
C ILE A 9 -83.43 -13.23 -46.12
N ALA A 10 -83.72 -11.94 -45.87
CA ALA A 10 -83.64 -10.70 -46.66
C ALA A 10 -84.09 -9.49 -45.79
N VAL A 11 -83.38 -8.36 -45.97
CA VAL A 11 -83.90 -6.99 -46.26
C VAL A 11 -84.65 -6.20 -45.15
N LEU A 12 -84.07 -5.04 -44.78
CA LEU A 12 -84.62 -3.73 -45.14
C LEU A 12 -83.58 -2.60 -44.94
N ALA A 13 -83.53 -1.72 -45.94
CA ALA A 13 -82.72 -0.52 -46.00
C ALA A 13 -83.38 0.64 -45.24
N GLY A 14 -82.55 1.55 -44.72
CA GLY A 14 -82.97 2.86 -44.21
C GLY A 14 -81.78 3.81 -44.16
N VAL A 15 -81.79 4.82 -45.04
CA VAL A 15 -80.75 5.83 -45.21
C VAL A 15 -80.91 6.94 -44.16
N ALA A 16 -79.76 7.29 -43.55
CA ALA A 16 -79.31 8.57 -43.00
C ALA A 16 -80.25 9.47 -42.17
N ALA A 17 -79.83 9.73 -40.93
CA ALA A 17 -79.78 11.09 -40.37
C ALA A 17 -78.70 11.13 -39.28
N GLY A 18 -77.82 12.13 -39.36
CA GLY A 18 -76.58 12.20 -38.60
C GLY A 18 -76.77 12.36 -37.09
N LEU A 19 -75.82 11.79 -36.36
CA LEU A 19 -75.41 12.30 -35.05
C LEU A 19 -73.88 12.21 -35.03
N ALA A 20 -73.27 13.37 -34.83
CA ALA A 20 -71.86 13.50 -34.51
C ALA A 20 -71.57 12.66 -33.25
N GLY A 21 -70.95 11.50 -33.45
CA GLY A 21 -70.37 10.72 -32.37
C GLY A 21 -69.18 11.47 -31.83
N ILE A 22 -69.36 12.09 -30.66
CA ILE A 22 -68.29 12.65 -29.85
C ILE A 22 -67.23 11.56 -29.68
N ALA A 23 -66.07 11.74 -30.32
CA ALA A 23 -64.88 10.99 -29.94
C ALA A 23 -64.64 11.28 -28.46
N HIS A 24 -64.89 10.31 -27.60
CA HIS A 24 -64.43 10.38 -26.23
C HIS A 24 -62.91 10.56 -26.28
N PRO A 25 -62.35 11.63 -25.69
CA PRO A 25 -60.90 11.66 -25.51
C PRO A 25 -60.58 10.43 -24.67
N ALA A 26 -59.67 9.58 -25.14
CA ALA A 26 -59.07 8.57 -24.29
C ALA A 26 -58.65 9.31 -23.01
N LEU A 27 -59.21 8.92 -21.86
CA LEU A 27 -58.81 9.46 -20.56
C LEU A 27 -57.29 9.41 -20.53
N ALA A 28 -56.64 10.57 -20.52
CA ALA A 28 -55.20 10.64 -20.42
C ALA A 28 -54.82 9.84 -19.18
N ALA A 29 -54.06 8.75 -19.37
CA ALA A 29 -53.63 7.92 -18.26
C ALA A 29 -52.96 8.84 -17.22
N ASP A 30 -53.40 8.77 -15.96
CA ASP A 30 -52.77 9.55 -14.90
C ASP A 30 -51.30 9.15 -14.82
N ASP A 31 -50.39 10.07 -15.16
CA ASP A 31 -48.95 9.83 -15.19
C ASP A 31 -48.34 9.79 -13.78
N ARG A 32 -49.08 10.20 -12.74
CA ARG A 32 -48.60 10.27 -11.36
C ARG A 32 -48.11 8.93 -10.80
N PRO A 33 -48.80 7.79 -10.97
CA PRO A 33 -48.30 6.50 -10.49
C PRO A 33 -47.04 6.04 -11.22
N VAL A 34 -46.82 6.49 -12.46
CA VAL A 34 -45.60 6.17 -13.22
C VAL A 34 -44.45 7.06 -12.79
N CYS A 35 -44.69 8.36 -12.58
CA CYS A 35 -43.67 9.31 -12.16
C CYS A 35 -43.24 9.11 -10.69
N TRP A 36 -44.20 9.07 -9.77
CA TRP A 36 -43.96 9.02 -8.31
C TRP A 36 -43.95 7.59 -7.75
N GLY A 37 -44.28 6.60 -8.58
CA GLY A 37 -44.36 5.21 -8.14
C GLY A 37 -43.04 4.44 -8.24
N ARG A 38 -43.13 3.16 -7.89
CA ARG A 38 -41.99 2.23 -7.81
C ARG A 38 -41.57 1.64 -9.16
N THR A 39 -41.92 2.26 -10.30
CA THR A 39 -41.45 1.76 -11.60
C THR A 39 -39.92 1.64 -11.60
N THR A 40 -39.38 0.50 -12.02
CA THR A 40 -37.92 0.31 -12.11
C THR A 40 -37.37 0.80 -13.44
N ASP A 41 -38.24 1.09 -14.43
CA ASP A 41 -37.84 1.59 -15.74
C ASP A 41 -37.60 3.11 -15.71
N PRO A 42 -36.35 3.58 -15.91
CA PRO A 42 -36.04 4.99 -15.87
C PRO A 42 -36.69 5.76 -17.02
N ASP A 43 -36.85 5.16 -18.21
CA ASP A 43 -37.40 5.84 -19.38
C ASP A 43 -38.88 6.18 -19.20
N SER A 44 -39.67 5.23 -18.70
CA SER A 44 -41.08 5.45 -18.36
C SER A 44 -41.23 6.51 -17.27
N ARG A 45 -40.39 6.48 -16.22
CA ARG A 45 -40.40 7.50 -15.16
C ARG A 45 -40.12 8.89 -15.74
N ILE A 46 -39.06 9.01 -16.53
CA ILE A 46 -38.66 10.28 -17.16
C ILE A 46 -39.78 10.82 -18.04
N ALA A 47 -40.38 9.98 -18.88
CA ALA A 47 -41.43 10.37 -19.80
C ALA A 47 -42.69 10.85 -19.05
N ALA A 48 -43.14 10.10 -18.04
CA ALA A 48 -44.30 10.45 -17.23
C ALA A 48 -44.08 11.75 -16.45
N CYS A 49 -42.95 11.89 -15.75
CA CYS A 49 -42.64 13.13 -15.02
C CYS A 49 -42.53 14.33 -15.99
N THR A 50 -41.98 14.13 -17.19
CA THR A 50 -41.88 15.21 -18.18
C THR A 50 -43.25 15.69 -18.66
N ARG A 51 -44.21 14.78 -18.90
CA ARG A 51 -45.59 15.16 -19.26
C ARG A 51 -46.29 15.90 -18.11
N LEU A 52 -46.12 15.45 -16.87
CA LEU A 52 -46.65 16.14 -15.70
C LEU A 52 -46.10 17.56 -15.54
N LEU A 53 -44.79 17.74 -15.75
CA LEU A 53 -44.13 19.06 -15.68
C LEU A 53 -44.59 19.98 -16.82
N ALA A 54 -44.76 19.45 -18.03
CA ALA A 54 -45.26 20.20 -19.18
C ALA A 54 -46.72 20.66 -19.01
N GLY A 55 -47.53 19.90 -18.26
CA GLY A 55 -48.93 20.23 -17.98
C GLY A 55 -49.13 21.52 -17.15
N GLY A 56 -48.09 22.04 -16.49
CA GLY A 56 -48.10 23.36 -15.84
C GLY A 56 -49.04 23.51 -14.64
N SER A 57 -49.73 22.46 -14.21
CA SER A 57 -50.73 22.47 -13.12
C SER A 57 -50.12 22.23 -11.73
N LEU A 58 -48.91 21.69 -11.65
CA LEU A 58 -48.24 21.37 -10.39
C LEU A 58 -47.63 22.62 -9.72
N ARG A 59 -47.69 22.69 -8.39
CA ARG A 59 -47.15 23.80 -7.59
C ARG A 59 -46.55 23.29 -6.27
N GLY A 60 -45.70 24.11 -5.65
CA GLY A 60 -45.12 23.85 -4.33
C GLY A 60 -44.39 22.51 -4.26
N GLN A 61 -44.60 21.79 -3.15
CA GLN A 61 -43.95 20.50 -2.89
C GLN A 61 -44.17 19.47 -4.00
N VAL A 62 -45.39 19.34 -4.52
CA VAL A 62 -45.70 18.35 -5.56
C VAL A 62 -44.90 18.62 -6.84
N LEU A 63 -44.66 19.88 -7.17
CA LEU A 63 -43.81 20.24 -8.30
C LEU A 63 -42.34 19.90 -8.01
N ALA A 64 -41.85 20.18 -6.80
CA ALA A 64 -40.49 19.84 -6.37
C ALA A 64 -40.25 18.32 -6.42
N ASP A 65 -41.16 17.53 -5.86
CA ASP A 65 -41.12 16.07 -5.88
C ASP A 65 -41.10 15.53 -7.31
N THR A 66 -41.89 16.12 -8.22
CA THR A 66 -41.93 15.70 -9.63
C THR A 66 -40.59 15.93 -10.33
N TYR A 67 -39.92 17.05 -10.06
CA TYR A 67 -38.55 17.27 -10.53
C TYR A 67 -37.59 16.24 -9.92
N ALA A 68 -37.65 16.00 -8.61
CA ALA A 68 -36.79 15.04 -7.93
C ALA A 68 -36.95 13.60 -8.45
N TRP A 69 -38.18 13.16 -8.71
CA TRP A 69 -38.45 11.86 -9.31
C TRP A 69 -37.87 11.75 -10.73
N ARG A 70 -38.02 12.80 -11.56
CA ARG A 70 -37.39 12.82 -12.88
C ARG A 70 -35.87 12.78 -12.78
N ALA A 71 -35.29 13.51 -11.82
CA ALA A 71 -33.86 13.50 -11.54
C ALA A 71 -33.34 12.10 -11.19
N GLN A 72 -34.08 11.32 -10.40
CA GLN A 72 -33.73 9.92 -10.10
C GLN A 72 -33.72 9.06 -11.37
N GLY A 73 -34.66 9.26 -12.29
CA GLY A 73 -34.65 8.61 -13.60
C GLY A 73 -33.41 8.94 -14.41
N TRP A 74 -33.03 10.23 -14.47
CA TRP A 74 -31.80 10.66 -15.14
C TRP A 74 -30.54 10.07 -14.51
N LYS A 75 -30.48 10.02 -13.18
CA LYS A 75 -29.37 9.40 -12.44
C LYS A 75 -29.22 7.92 -12.76
N GLN A 76 -30.33 7.17 -12.87
CA GLN A 76 -30.32 5.76 -13.27
C GLN A 76 -29.77 5.55 -14.70
N LYS A 77 -29.92 6.55 -15.58
CA LYS A 77 -29.32 6.57 -16.92
C LYS A 77 -27.91 7.19 -16.97
N ALA A 78 -27.29 7.44 -15.81
CA ALA A 78 -26.01 8.16 -15.66
C ALA A 78 -25.98 9.57 -16.30
N GLN A 79 -27.14 10.21 -16.52
CA GLN A 79 -27.25 11.56 -17.07
C GLN A 79 -27.21 12.60 -15.94
N LEU A 80 -26.04 12.73 -15.31
CA LEU A 80 -25.86 13.51 -14.07
C LEU A 80 -26.16 15.01 -14.22
N ASP A 81 -25.87 15.62 -15.38
CA ASP A 81 -26.18 17.04 -15.61
C ASP A 81 -27.69 17.32 -15.62
N ARG A 82 -28.47 16.43 -16.24
CA ARG A 82 -29.93 16.54 -16.25
C ARG A 82 -30.52 16.28 -14.87
N ALA A 83 -29.98 15.28 -14.16
CA ALA A 83 -30.37 15.00 -12.79
C ALA A 83 -30.10 16.20 -11.88
N LEU A 84 -28.92 16.85 -12.02
CA LEU A 84 -28.56 18.03 -11.23
C LEU A 84 -29.49 19.20 -11.53
N ALA A 85 -29.78 19.47 -12.81
CA ALA A 85 -30.69 20.56 -13.21
C ALA A 85 -32.10 20.39 -12.63
N ASP A 86 -32.63 19.16 -12.61
CA ASP A 86 -33.93 18.87 -12.00
C ASP A 86 -33.87 19.03 -10.47
N TYR A 87 -32.81 18.56 -9.82
CA TYR A 87 -32.64 18.79 -8.37
C TYR A 87 -32.44 20.26 -8.00
N ASP A 88 -31.83 21.08 -8.86
CA ASP A 88 -31.74 22.52 -8.66
C ASP A 88 -33.12 23.20 -8.70
N GLN A 89 -34.03 22.72 -9.56
CA GLN A 89 -35.42 23.18 -9.53
C GLN A 89 -36.14 22.71 -8.27
N ALA A 90 -35.94 21.44 -7.88
CA ALA A 90 -36.57 20.87 -6.70
C ALA A 90 -36.16 21.61 -5.41
N VAL A 91 -34.87 21.87 -5.22
CA VAL A 91 -34.35 22.65 -4.07
C VAL A 91 -34.81 24.11 -4.13
N ARG A 92 -34.89 24.72 -5.31
CA ARG A 92 -35.43 26.10 -5.44
C ARG A 92 -36.89 26.19 -4.97
N LEU A 93 -37.67 25.16 -5.24
CA LEU A 93 -39.09 25.10 -4.88
C LEU A 93 -39.32 24.70 -3.42
N ALA A 94 -38.43 23.89 -2.85
CA ALA A 94 -38.50 23.39 -1.48
C ALA A 94 -37.10 23.44 -0.81
N PRO A 95 -36.57 24.63 -0.47
CA PRO A 95 -35.18 24.77 -0.02
C PRO A 95 -34.92 24.23 1.40
N ALA A 96 -35.97 24.07 2.20
CA ALA A 96 -35.89 23.52 3.55
C ALA A 96 -36.23 22.03 3.62
N ASP A 97 -36.51 21.37 2.48
CA ASP A 97 -36.80 19.94 2.43
C ASP A 97 -35.48 19.14 2.40
N PRO A 98 -35.18 18.34 3.44
CA PRO A 98 -33.98 17.52 3.49
C PRO A 98 -33.86 16.55 2.31
N ASP A 99 -34.97 16.01 1.79
CA ASP A 99 -34.91 15.00 0.74
C ASP A 99 -34.48 15.59 -0.62
N MET A 100 -34.80 16.87 -0.87
CA MET A 100 -34.32 17.61 -2.05
C MET A 100 -32.82 17.90 -1.95
N LEU A 101 -32.37 18.36 -0.79
CA LEU A 101 -30.97 18.65 -0.50
C LEU A 101 -30.12 17.37 -0.56
N ILE A 102 -30.57 16.28 0.07
CA ILE A 102 -29.94 14.96 -0.02
C ILE A 102 -29.87 14.50 -1.48
N GLY A 103 -30.99 14.57 -2.20
CA GLY A 103 -31.04 14.17 -3.61
C GLY A 103 -29.99 14.89 -4.47
N ARG A 104 -29.90 16.21 -4.32
CA ARG A 104 -28.91 17.03 -5.01
C ARG A 104 -27.48 16.71 -4.57
N GLY A 105 -27.24 16.60 -3.28
CA GLY A 105 -25.94 16.25 -2.70
C GLY A 105 -25.40 14.92 -3.25
N TYR A 106 -26.24 13.90 -3.40
CA TYR A 106 -25.82 12.61 -4.00
C TYR A 106 -25.49 12.70 -5.50
N VAL A 107 -26.13 13.60 -6.25
CA VAL A 107 -25.76 13.84 -7.66
C VAL A 107 -24.43 14.60 -7.73
N GLN A 108 -24.19 15.54 -6.83
CA GLN A 108 -22.91 16.24 -6.72
C GLN A 108 -21.77 15.27 -6.32
N LEU A 109 -22.01 14.35 -5.37
CA LEU A 109 -21.05 13.27 -5.05
C LEU A 109 -20.71 12.42 -6.28
N ALA A 110 -21.71 12.05 -7.07
CA ALA A 110 -21.49 11.26 -8.29
C ALA A 110 -20.68 12.02 -9.37
N ARG A 111 -20.66 13.36 -9.29
CA ARG A 111 -19.82 14.24 -10.12
C ARG A 111 -18.46 14.57 -9.49
N ASN A 112 -18.19 14.03 -8.30
CA ASN A 112 -17.02 14.37 -7.48
C ASN A 112 -16.97 15.84 -7.01
N ASP A 113 -18.12 16.53 -6.97
CA ASP A 113 -18.29 17.90 -6.49
C ASP A 113 -18.45 17.92 -4.94
N ASN A 114 -17.45 17.38 -4.23
CA ASN A 114 -17.58 17.01 -2.80
C ASN A 114 -17.87 18.18 -1.86
N GLU A 115 -17.32 19.39 -2.10
CA GLU A 115 -17.62 20.56 -1.25
C GLU A 115 -19.07 21.04 -1.40
N ARG A 116 -19.64 20.97 -2.61
CA ARG A 116 -21.04 21.34 -2.83
C ARG A 116 -21.96 20.31 -2.19
N ALA A 117 -21.64 19.03 -2.38
CA ALA A 117 -22.37 17.93 -1.76
C ALA A 117 -22.40 18.09 -0.24
N ARG A 118 -21.24 18.36 0.37
CA ARG A 118 -21.12 18.61 1.80
C ARG A 118 -22.07 19.71 2.26
N GLY A 119 -22.10 20.86 1.57
CA GLY A 119 -22.97 21.98 1.93
C GLY A 119 -24.46 21.65 1.90
N ASP A 120 -24.93 20.92 0.89
CA ASP A 120 -26.34 20.48 0.82
C ASP A 120 -26.66 19.44 1.91
N LEU A 121 -25.74 18.53 2.18
CA LEU A 121 -25.93 17.48 3.19
C LEU A 121 -25.87 18.04 4.62
N ASP A 122 -25.03 19.05 4.87
CA ASP A 122 -25.03 19.84 6.11
C ASP A 122 -26.38 20.53 6.31
N ALA A 123 -26.90 21.20 5.29
CA ALA A 123 -28.20 21.86 5.36
C ALA A 123 -29.34 20.84 5.61
N ALA A 124 -29.29 19.68 4.96
CA ALA A 124 -30.26 18.61 5.20
C ALA A 124 -30.25 18.13 6.66
N LEU A 125 -29.06 17.99 7.26
CA LEU A 125 -28.90 17.60 8.66
C LEU A 125 -29.34 18.67 9.65
N GLN A 126 -29.19 19.95 9.31
CA GLN A 126 -29.74 21.06 10.11
C GLN A 126 -31.27 21.02 10.15
N HIS A 127 -31.91 20.63 9.05
CA HIS A 127 -33.36 20.50 8.96
C HIS A 127 -33.88 19.21 9.60
N ASP A 128 -33.21 18.08 9.38
CA ASP A 128 -33.56 16.80 10.01
C ASP A 128 -32.30 15.94 10.30
N PRO A 129 -31.80 15.94 11.54
CA PRO A 129 -30.62 15.17 11.92
C PRO A 129 -30.87 13.65 12.00
N LYS A 130 -32.10 13.17 11.82
CA LYS A 130 -32.42 11.73 11.80
C LYS A 130 -32.35 11.14 10.38
N LYS A 131 -32.08 11.94 9.35
CA LYS A 131 -31.93 11.46 7.97
C LYS A 131 -30.63 10.66 7.80
N VAL A 132 -30.73 9.34 7.93
CA VAL A 132 -29.60 8.39 7.75
C VAL A 132 -28.84 8.64 6.45
N ARG A 133 -29.57 8.86 5.34
CA ARG A 133 -28.97 9.13 4.03
C ARG A 133 -28.17 10.42 3.99
N ALA A 134 -28.54 11.43 4.78
CA ALA A 134 -27.78 12.67 4.88
C ALA A 134 -26.44 12.43 5.59
N TRP A 135 -26.42 11.70 6.71
CA TRP A 135 -25.17 11.31 7.39
C TRP A 135 -24.25 10.45 6.51
N LEU A 136 -24.80 9.44 5.81
CA LEU A 136 -24.03 8.62 4.86
C LEU A 136 -23.44 9.49 3.74
N GLY A 137 -24.26 10.39 3.17
CA GLY A 137 -23.83 11.29 2.11
C GLY A 137 -22.75 12.26 2.59
N HIS A 138 -22.95 12.86 3.77
CA HIS A 138 -22.01 13.81 4.36
C HIS A 138 -20.66 13.14 4.64
N GLY A 139 -20.68 11.97 5.29
CA GLY A 139 -19.47 11.18 5.51
C GLY A 139 -18.77 10.76 4.21
N THR A 140 -19.53 10.50 3.14
CA THR A 140 -18.97 10.23 1.80
C THR A 140 -18.32 11.47 1.19
N ALA A 141 -18.91 12.65 1.38
CA ALA A 141 -18.33 13.92 0.94
C ALA A 141 -17.01 14.21 1.69
N GLU A 142 -17.00 14.00 3.01
CA GLU A 142 -15.81 14.16 3.85
C GLU A 142 -14.69 13.18 3.46
N LEU A 143 -15.03 11.94 3.11
CA LEU A 143 -14.10 10.98 2.51
C LEU A 143 -13.47 11.52 1.21
N GLY A 144 -14.30 12.04 0.30
CA GLY A 144 -13.84 12.63 -0.96
C GLY A 144 -12.95 13.86 -0.77
N LEU A 145 -13.06 14.53 0.37
CA LEU A 145 -12.22 15.67 0.76
C LEU A 145 -10.99 15.26 1.57
N GLY A 146 -10.81 13.96 1.87
CA GLY A 146 -9.70 13.43 2.66
C GLY A 146 -9.78 13.75 4.16
N ARG A 147 -10.96 14.13 4.66
CA ARG A 147 -11.18 14.52 6.06
C ARG A 147 -11.66 13.31 6.86
N PHE A 148 -10.75 12.36 7.08
CA PHE A 148 -11.09 11.01 7.54
C PHE A 148 -11.74 10.97 8.93
N GLU A 149 -11.31 11.81 9.87
CA GLU A 149 -11.89 11.86 11.22
C GLU A 149 -13.36 12.29 11.20
N ARG A 150 -13.69 13.28 10.38
CA ARG A 150 -15.07 13.76 10.24
C ARG A 150 -15.94 12.71 9.55
N ALA A 151 -15.43 12.11 8.47
CA ALA A 151 -16.09 10.98 7.83
C ALA A 151 -16.38 9.83 8.82
N ILE A 152 -15.44 9.48 9.70
CA ILE A 152 -15.64 8.44 10.72
C ILE A 152 -16.78 8.81 11.68
N ALA A 153 -16.86 10.07 12.11
CA ALA A 153 -17.91 10.55 13.00
C ALA A 153 -19.29 10.47 12.33
N ASP A 154 -19.42 10.99 11.12
CA ASP A 154 -20.69 11.01 10.38
C ASP A 154 -21.20 9.61 10.06
N LEU A 155 -20.30 8.72 9.62
CA LEU A 155 -20.65 7.35 9.27
C LEU A 155 -20.97 6.53 10.53
N THR A 156 -20.40 6.89 11.69
CA THR A 156 -20.79 6.31 12.97
C THR A 156 -22.23 6.70 13.33
N GLU A 157 -22.62 7.95 13.07
CA GLU A 157 -24.00 8.38 13.30
C GLU A 157 -24.98 7.73 12.33
N ALA A 158 -24.60 7.58 11.05
CA ALA A 158 -25.39 6.82 10.08
C ALA A 158 -25.62 5.37 10.54
N ILE A 159 -24.56 4.68 11.01
CA ILE A 159 -24.63 3.32 11.55
C ILE A 159 -25.46 3.26 12.83
N ARG A 160 -25.39 4.27 13.70
CA ARG A 160 -26.17 4.33 14.94
C ARG A 160 -27.67 4.41 14.64
N LEU A 161 -28.05 5.18 13.62
CA LEU A 161 -29.44 5.34 13.19
C LEU A 161 -29.94 4.12 12.39
N ASP A 162 -29.09 3.52 11.57
CA ASP A 162 -29.38 2.28 10.83
C ASP A 162 -28.16 1.34 10.77
N PRO A 163 -28.10 0.34 11.66
CA PRO A 163 -27.00 -0.62 11.70
C PRO A 163 -26.95 -1.59 10.51
N THR A 164 -28.00 -1.62 9.66
CA THR A 164 -28.09 -2.52 8.51
C THR A 164 -27.53 -1.91 7.22
N LEU A 165 -27.15 -0.63 7.26
CA LEU A 165 -26.63 0.11 6.12
C LEU A 165 -25.18 -0.30 5.78
N SER A 166 -25.03 -1.31 4.93
CA SER A 166 -23.72 -1.86 4.52
C SER A 166 -22.75 -0.80 3.99
N ASP A 167 -23.26 0.19 3.25
CA ASP A 167 -22.44 1.26 2.65
C ASP A 167 -21.79 2.15 3.72
N ALA A 168 -22.47 2.38 4.85
CA ALA A 168 -21.92 3.16 5.96
C ALA A 168 -20.78 2.42 6.66
N TRP A 169 -20.94 1.11 6.89
CA TRP A 169 -19.87 0.25 7.40
C TRP A 169 -18.66 0.23 6.45
N ASN A 170 -18.88 0.01 5.15
CA ASN A 170 -17.80 0.01 4.16
C ASN A 170 -17.05 1.34 4.12
N ASN A 171 -17.78 2.45 4.05
CA ASN A 171 -17.19 3.78 3.96
C ASN A 171 -16.43 4.12 5.26
N ARG A 172 -16.95 3.72 6.43
CA ARG A 172 -16.26 3.95 7.70
C ARG A 172 -15.01 3.09 7.80
N GLY A 173 -15.08 1.83 7.37
CA GLY A 173 -13.93 0.95 7.24
C GLY A 173 -12.84 1.57 6.36
N TYR A 174 -13.21 2.13 5.20
CA TYR A 174 -12.27 2.84 4.34
C TYR A 174 -11.68 4.08 5.02
N ALA A 175 -12.50 4.90 5.68
CA ALA A 175 -12.03 6.08 6.42
C ALA A 175 -11.04 5.69 7.54
N LEU A 176 -11.36 4.63 8.29
CA LEU A 176 -10.51 4.07 9.35
C LEU A 176 -9.18 3.58 8.79
N LEU A 177 -9.20 2.85 7.67
CA LEU A 177 -7.99 2.36 7.02
C LEU A 177 -7.09 3.53 6.59
N ARG A 178 -7.67 4.55 5.95
CA ARG A 178 -6.95 5.76 5.55
C ARG A 178 -6.44 6.59 6.73
N ASN A 179 -7.07 6.45 7.89
CA ASN A 179 -6.64 7.04 9.15
C ASN A 179 -5.72 6.12 9.99
N GLY A 180 -5.15 5.07 9.40
CA GLY A 180 -4.18 4.18 10.06
C GLY A 180 -4.77 3.17 11.05
N GLN A 181 -6.10 3.04 11.13
CA GLN A 181 -6.81 2.20 12.09
C GLN A 181 -7.24 0.86 11.47
N ALA A 182 -6.25 0.10 10.98
CA ALA A 182 -6.48 -1.10 10.16
C ALA A 182 -7.33 -2.19 10.83
N GLU A 183 -7.19 -2.45 12.13
CA GLU A 183 -7.98 -3.49 12.80
C GLU A 183 -9.46 -3.10 12.95
N ARG A 184 -9.73 -1.82 13.21
CA ARG A 184 -11.10 -1.31 13.24
C ARG A 184 -11.73 -1.33 11.84
N ALA A 185 -10.92 -1.02 10.82
CA ALA A 185 -11.35 -1.10 9.43
C ALA A 185 -11.71 -2.53 9.03
N LEU A 186 -10.89 -3.51 9.43
CA LEU A 186 -11.14 -4.93 9.17
C LEU A 186 -12.51 -5.37 9.74
N ALA A 187 -12.81 -5.01 10.99
CA ALA A 187 -14.11 -5.31 11.61
C ALA A 187 -15.29 -4.69 10.84
N ASP A 188 -15.15 -3.45 10.37
CA ASP A 188 -16.17 -2.77 9.57
C ASP A 188 -16.37 -3.42 8.18
N PHE A 189 -15.30 -3.89 7.54
CA PHE A 189 -15.39 -4.63 6.27
C PHE A 189 -16.02 -6.01 6.46
N GLU A 190 -15.68 -6.73 7.52
CA GLU A 190 -16.33 -8.01 7.88
C GLU A 190 -17.83 -7.80 8.14
N LYS A 191 -18.19 -6.71 8.83
CA LYS A 191 -19.59 -6.36 9.04
C LYS A 191 -20.32 -6.05 7.73
N THR A 192 -19.64 -5.36 6.80
CA THR A 192 -20.16 -5.12 5.44
C THR A 192 -20.42 -6.43 4.71
N ILE A 193 -19.48 -7.38 4.74
CA ILE A 193 -19.61 -8.69 4.10
C ILE A 193 -20.76 -9.51 4.72
N ALA A 194 -20.92 -9.46 6.05
CA ALA A 194 -22.03 -10.13 6.73
C ALA A 194 -23.41 -9.58 6.32
N LEU A 195 -23.51 -8.28 6.04
CA LEU A 195 -24.74 -7.63 5.56
C LEU A 195 -24.95 -7.82 4.05
N LYS A 196 -23.85 -7.79 3.27
CA LYS A 196 -23.85 -7.79 1.81
C LYS A 196 -22.65 -8.59 1.27
N PRO A 197 -22.78 -9.92 1.12
CA PRO A 197 -21.66 -10.80 0.73
C PRO A 197 -21.13 -10.59 -0.69
N ASP A 198 -21.89 -9.92 -1.55
CA ASP A 198 -21.57 -9.62 -2.96
C ASP A 198 -20.97 -8.21 -3.16
N ALA A 199 -20.72 -7.45 -2.07
CA ALA A 199 -19.99 -6.19 -2.15
C ALA A 199 -18.50 -6.46 -2.44
N ALA A 200 -18.01 -6.11 -3.63
CA ALA A 200 -16.60 -6.26 -4.01
C ALA A 200 -15.61 -5.39 -3.19
N PRO A 201 -15.88 -4.09 -2.91
CA PRO A 201 -14.92 -3.21 -2.24
C PRO A 201 -14.35 -3.69 -0.89
N PRO A 202 -15.13 -4.26 0.06
CA PRO A 202 -14.56 -4.70 1.34
C PRO A 202 -13.51 -5.80 1.16
N TYR A 203 -13.68 -6.74 0.23
CA TYR A 203 -12.68 -7.78 -0.02
C TYR A 203 -11.36 -7.18 -0.55
N GLY A 204 -11.41 -6.18 -1.43
CA GLY A 204 -10.23 -5.49 -1.92
C GLY A 204 -9.46 -4.78 -0.80
N ASN A 205 -10.17 -4.12 0.12
CA ASN A 205 -9.56 -3.45 1.26
C ASN A 205 -9.02 -4.42 2.32
N ILE A 206 -9.69 -5.55 2.56
CA ILE A 206 -9.18 -6.64 3.41
C ILE A 206 -7.89 -7.21 2.81
N GLY A 207 -7.87 -7.42 1.49
CA GLY A 207 -6.67 -7.86 0.79
C GLY A 207 -5.51 -6.89 0.99
N LEU A 208 -5.77 -5.59 0.92
CA LEU A 208 -4.77 -4.55 1.20
C LEU A 208 -4.26 -4.62 2.64
N ILE A 209 -5.14 -4.75 3.63
CA ILE A 209 -4.74 -4.88 5.05
C ILE A 209 -3.84 -6.10 5.26
N HIS A 210 -4.19 -7.26 4.71
CA HIS A 210 -3.36 -8.47 4.85
C HIS A 210 -2.04 -8.36 4.11
N TYR A 211 -2.03 -7.75 2.93
CA TYR A 211 -0.81 -7.47 2.17
C TYR A 211 0.14 -6.56 2.97
N GLN A 212 -0.40 -5.53 3.62
CA GLN A 212 0.34 -4.65 4.55
C GLN A 212 0.80 -5.34 5.86
N LYS A 213 0.25 -6.51 6.18
CA LYS A 213 0.72 -7.35 7.29
C LYS A 213 1.74 -8.39 6.83
N GLY A 214 2.03 -8.49 5.53
CA GLY A 214 2.86 -9.53 4.94
C GLY A 214 2.16 -10.90 4.83
N ASP A 215 0.87 -10.98 5.13
CA ASP A 215 0.08 -12.21 5.01
C ASP A 215 -0.41 -12.35 3.56
N LEU A 216 0.51 -12.76 2.69
CA LEU A 216 0.28 -12.82 1.25
C LEU A 216 -0.85 -13.79 0.88
N ASP A 217 -1.00 -14.90 1.59
CA ASP A 217 -2.04 -15.89 1.29
C ASP A 217 -3.44 -15.35 1.55
N ARG A 218 -3.67 -14.71 2.71
CA ARG A 218 -4.97 -14.07 2.98
C ARG A 218 -5.21 -12.87 2.06
N ALA A 219 -4.16 -12.13 1.72
CA ALA A 219 -4.27 -11.02 0.78
C ALA A 219 -4.76 -11.49 -0.60
N LEU A 220 -4.12 -12.53 -1.15
CA LEU A 220 -4.48 -13.08 -2.46
C LEU A 220 -5.89 -13.64 -2.47
N ALA A 221 -6.31 -14.38 -1.44
CA ALA A 221 -7.66 -14.92 -1.34
C ALA A 221 -8.73 -13.80 -1.34
N ALA A 222 -8.48 -12.71 -0.63
CA ALA A 222 -9.39 -11.57 -0.59
C ALA A 222 -9.42 -10.81 -1.95
N TYR A 223 -8.27 -10.60 -2.59
CA TYR A 223 -8.24 -10.01 -3.93
C TYR A 223 -8.91 -10.87 -4.99
N ASP A 224 -8.73 -12.19 -4.93
CA ASP A 224 -9.42 -13.13 -5.83
C ASP A 224 -10.93 -13.01 -5.66
N ARG A 225 -11.42 -12.93 -4.43
CA ARG A 225 -12.85 -12.73 -4.16
C ARG A 225 -13.36 -11.38 -4.67
N ALA A 226 -12.59 -10.31 -4.49
CA ALA A 226 -12.91 -8.99 -5.04
C ALA A 226 -13.02 -9.03 -6.58
N LEU A 227 -12.08 -9.68 -7.27
CA LEU A 227 -12.07 -9.77 -8.73
C LEU A 227 -13.08 -10.77 -9.30
N GLN A 228 -13.54 -11.75 -8.51
CA GLN A 228 -14.71 -12.55 -8.88
C GLN A 228 -15.99 -11.71 -8.93
N LEU A 229 -16.13 -10.73 -8.03
CA LEU A 229 -17.30 -9.86 -7.94
C LEU A 229 -17.21 -8.66 -8.90
N ASP A 230 -16.01 -8.11 -9.09
CA ASP A 230 -15.72 -7.03 -10.04
C ASP A 230 -14.41 -7.30 -10.81
N PRO A 231 -14.49 -8.03 -11.95
CA PRO A 231 -13.30 -8.38 -12.74
C PRO A 231 -12.59 -7.20 -13.39
N ARG A 232 -13.22 -6.02 -13.42
CA ARG A 232 -12.67 -4.81 -14.07
C ARG A 232 -11.99 -3.86 -13.08
N ASN A 233 -11.86 -4.27 -11.81
CA ASN A 233 -11.21 -3.46 -10.79
C ASN A 233 -9.69 -3.42 -10.98
N THR A 234 -9.21 -2.40 -11.69
CA THR A 234 -7.79 -2.20 -11.98
C THR A 234 -6.93 -2.02 -10.74
N GLY A 235 -7.44 -1.34 -9.70
CA GLY A 235 -6.75 -1.18 -8.42
C GLY A 235 -6.49 -2.52 -7.74
N VAL A 236 -7.49 -3.41 -7.71
CA VAL A 236 -7.33 -4.76 -7.15
C VAL A 236 -6.41 -5.63 -8.01
N LEU A 237 -6.48 -5.54 -9.34
CA LEU A 237 -5.54 -6.25 -10.23
C LEU A 237 -4.09 -5.86 -9.92
N ILE A 238 -3.80 -4.56 -9.79
CA ILE A 238 -2.45 -4.07 -9.48
C ILE A 238 -1.98 -4.55 -8.11
N ASN A 239 -2.86 -4.49 -7.10
CA ASN A 239 -2.53 -4.94 -5.75
C ASN A 239 -2.30 -6.46 -5.67
N ARG A 240 -3.12 -7.25 -6.38
CA ARG A 240 -2.91 -8.70 -6.49
C ARG A 240 -1.63 -9.03 -7.25
N GLY A 241 -1.34 -8.31 -8.33
CA GLY A 241 -0.09 -8.43 -9.07
C GLY A 241 1.13 -8.16 -8.18
N ALA A 242 1.06 -7.14 -7.30
CA ALA A 242 2.12 -6.88 -6.33
C ALA A 242 2.27 -8.01 -5.31
N ALA A 243 1.17 -8.48 -4.73
CA ALA A 243 1.20 -9.61 -3.79
C ALA A 243 1.74 -10.91 -4.42
N ARG A 244 1.38 -11.20 -5.68
CA ARG A 244 1.90 -12.34 -6.44
C ARG A 244 3.40 -12.20 -6.73
N ARG A 245 3.85 -11.01 -7.13
CA ARG A 245 5.28 -10.74 -7.33
C ARG A 245 6.06 -11.03 -6.04
N ASP A 246 5.55 -10.56 -4.91
CA ASP A 246 6.20 -10.71 -3.61
C ASP A 246 6.19 -12.15 -3.10
N LYS A 247 5.19 -12.93 -3.52
CA LYS A 247 5.13 -14.39 -3.32
C LYS A 247 6.07 -15.17 -4.24
N GLY A 248 6.59 -14.54 -5.30
CA GLY A 248 7.43 -15.18 -6.33
C GLY A 248 6.66 -15.66 -7.56
N ASP A 249 5.34 -15.48 -7.61
CA ASP A 249 4.46 -15.90 -8.71
C ASP A 249 4.51 -14.90 -9.89
N LEU A 250 5.71 -14.70 -10.45
CA LEU A 250 6.02 -13.61 -11.39
C LEU A 250 5.17 -13.63 -12.67
N ASP A 251 4.84 -14.80 -13.21
CA ASP A 251 4.01 -14.92 -14.43
C ASP A 251 2.57 -14.45 -14.18
N GLN A 252 1.99 -14.86 -13.05
CA GLN A 252 0.63 -14.46 -12.67
C GLN A 252 0.57 -12.98 -12.29
N ALA A 253 1.64 -12.46 -11.68
CA ALA A 253 1.77 -11.03 -11.42
C ALA A 253 1.81 -10.20 -12.72
N LEU A 254 2.57 -10.66 -13.72
CA LEU A 254 2.66 -10.01 -15.02
C LEU A 254 1.30 -10.01 -15.74
N ALA A 255 0.56 -11.12 -15.66
CA ALA A 255 -0.79 -11.22 -16.22
C ALA A 255 -1.77 -10.24 -15.58
N ASP A 256 -1.71 -10.05 -14.26
CA ASP A 256 -2.56 -9.08 -13.55
C ASP A 256 -2.27 -7.63 -13.98
N TYR A 257 -0.98 -7.25 -14.09
CA TYR A 257 -0.62 -5.92 -14.58
C TYR A 257 -1.02 -5.71 -16.05
N GLN A 258 -0.91 -6.74 -16.89
CA GLN A 258 -1.38 -6.69 -18.28
C GLN A 258 -2.90 -6.51 -18.36
N ALA A 259 -3.66 -7.23 -17.52
CA ALA A 259 -5.11 -7.07 -17.45
C ALA A 259 -5.51 -5.66 -16.99
N ALA A 260 -4.79 -5.09 -16.01
CA ALA A 260 -5.01 -3.71 -15.58
C ALA A 260 -4.75 -2.71 -16.72
N LEU A 261 -3.63 -2.86 -17.45
CA LEU A 261 -3.26 -1.99 -18.57
C LEU A 261 -4.19 -2.15 -19.80
N ALA A 262 -4.80 -3.31 -19.99
CA ALA A 262 -5.82 -3.52 -21.02
C ALA A 262 -7.12 -2.76 -20.71
N LEU A 263 -7.42 -2.53 -19.43
CA LEU A 263 -8.57 -1.76 -18.97
C LEU A 263 -8.27 -0.26 -18.93
N ASP A 264 -7.07 0.12 -18.49
CA ASP A 264 -6.59 1.49 -18.43
C ASP A 264 -5.09 1.58 -18.77
N PRO A 265 -4.74 2.01 -20.00
CA PRO A 265 -3.35 2.19 -20.41
C PRO A 265 -2.60 3.32 -19.70
N GLY A 266 -3.27 4.17 -18.92
CA GLY A 266 -2.69 5.33 -18.22
C GLY A 266 -2.11 5.01 -16.84
N MET A 267 -1.94 3.74 -16.48
CA MET A 267 -1.56 3.33 -15.13
C MET A 267 -0.04 3.20 -14.95
N ALA A 268 0.60 4.29 -14.52
CA ALA A 268 2.04 4.32 -14.25
C ALA A 268 2.51 3.22 -13.28
N ASN A 269 1.72 2.93 -12.24
CA ASN A 269 1.98 1.88 -11.24
C ASN A 269 1.94 0.45 -11.82
N ALA A 270 1.12 0.19 -12.84
CA ALA A 270 1.12 -1.10 -13.53
C ALA A 270 2.37 -1.29 -14.40
N PHE A 271 2.81 -0.25 -15.12
CA PHE A 271 4.10 -0.26 -15.82
C PHE A 271 5.27 -0.44 -14.85
N PHE A 272 5.26 0.27 -13.72
CA PHE A 272 6.26 0.10 -12.66
C PHE A 272 6.29 -1.34 -12.12
N GLY A 273 5.13 -1.94 -11.89
CA GLY A 273 5.00 -3.35 -11.49
C GLY A 273 5.63 -4.33 -12.49
N ARG A 274 5.38 -4.14 -13.79
CA ARG A 274 6.00 -4.93 -14.86
C ARG A 274 7.51 -4.71 -14.95
N GLY A 275 7.97 -3.47 -14.83
CA GLY A 275 9.39 -3.12 -14.81
C GLY A 275 10.15 -3.83 -13.69
N GLN A 276 9.55 -3.93 -12.50
CA GLN A 276 10.12 -4.73 -11.40
C GLN A 276 10.21 -6.22 -11.74
N ILE A 277 9.16 -6.81 -12.33
CA ILE A 277 9.19 -8.23 -12.74
C ILE A 277 10.32 -8.48 -13.74
N PHE A 278 10.47 -7.63 -14.76
CA PHE A 278 11.56 -7.78 -15.74
C PHE A 278 12.94 -7.61 -15.11
N ARG A 279 13.09 -6.67 -14.17
CA ARG A 279 14.33 -6.50 -13.41
C ARG A 279 14.66 -7.75 -12.57
N ILE A 280 13.69 -8.34 -11.88
CA ILE A 280 13.87 -9.61 -11.13
C ILE A 280 14.34 -10.73 -12.07
N ARG A 281 13.81 -10.77 -13.29
CA ARG A 281 14.22 -11.75 -14.32
C ARG A 281 15.58 -11.46 -14.96
N GLY A 282 16.20 -10.32 -14.66
CA GLY A 282 17.43 -9.86 -15.28
C GLY A 282 17.25 -9.27 -16.69
N ASP A 283 16.03 -9.10 -17.17
CA ASP A 283 15.73 -8.43 -18.44
C ASP A 283 15.77 -6.91 -18.24
N LEU A 284 16.98 -6.37 -18.20
CA LEU A 284 17.23 -4.95 -17.93
C LEU A 284 16.68 -4.04 -19.04
N ASP A 285 16.63 -4.51 -20.30
CA ASP A 285 16.10 -3.71 -21.42
C ASP A 285 14.56 -3.58 -21.34
N ALA A 286 13.86 -4.67 -21.03
CA ALA A 286 12.43 -4.60 -20.78
C ALA A 286 12.12 -3.78 -19.52
N ALA A 287 12.92 -3.93 -18.46
CA ALA A 287 12.76 -3.13 -17.23
C ALA A 287 12.90 -1.63 -17.50
N LEU A 288 13.94 -1.19 -18.23
CA LEU A 288 14.12 0.21 -18.63
C LEU A 288 12.93 0.74 -19.44
N THR A 289 12.43 -0.06 -20.37
CA THR A 289 11.28 0.31 -21.20
C THR A 289 10.04 0.58 -20.34
N GLU A 290 9.75 -0.34 -19.41
CA GLU A 290 8.56 -0.26 -18.55
C GLU A 290 8.69 0.86 -17.51
N PHE A 291 9.85 1.04 -16.86
CA PHE A 291 10.07 2.19 -15.98
C PHE A 291 10.05 3.53 -16.75
N GLY A 292 10.56 3.55 -17.99
CA GLY A 292 10.44 4.68 -18.89
C GLY A 292 8.99 5.09 -19.15
N ARG A 293 8.11 4.12 -19.39
CA ARG A 293 6.67 4.36 -19.55
C ARG A 293 6.03 4.87 -18.27
N ALA A 294 6.37 4.30 -17.11
CA ALA A 294 5.87 4.76 -15.82
C ALA A 294 6.20 6.24 -15.57
N VAL A 295 7.46 6.64 -15.80
CA VAL A 295 7.93 8.04 -15.68
C VAL A 295 7.30 8.97 -16.72
N ALA A 296 7.04 8.48 -17.94
CA ALA A 296 6.40 9.28 -18.98
C ALA A 296 4.93 9.60 -18.64
N ILE A 297 4.22 8.65 -18.01
CA ILE A 297 2.83 8.82 -17.57
C ILE A 297 2.76 9.67 -16.30
N ASP A 298 3.60 9.37 -15.31
CA ASP A 298 3.72 10.16 -14.09
C ASP A 298 5.17 10.64 -13.87
N PRO A 299 5.49 11.87 -14.30
CA PRO A 299 6.81 12.46 -14.10
C PRO A 299 7.18 12.71 -12.63
N LYS A 300 6.28 12.44 -11.68
CA LYS A 300 6.53 12.57 -10.23
C LYS A 300 6.66 11.21 -9.55
N TYR A 301 6.77 10.13 -10.31
CA TYR A 301 6.85 8.79 -9.74
C TYR A 301 8.27 8.47 -9.24
N THR A 302 8.55 8.85 -7.99
CA THR A 302 9.84 8.68 -7.31
C THR A 302 10.40 7.26 -7.42
N ASP A 303 9.57 6.24 -7.18
CA ASP A 303 10.01 4.84 -7.22
C ASP A 303 10.46 4.43 -8.62
N ALA A 304 9.77 4.89 -9.66
CA ALA A 304 10.12 4.54 -11.04
C ALA A 304 11.48 5.12 -11.44
N TYR A 305 11.77 6.37 -11.05
CA TYR A 305 13.10 6.96 -11.25
C TYR A 305 14.18 6.17 -10.49
N ALA A 306 13.97 5.93 -9.20
CA ALA A 306 14.98 5.28 -8.38
C ALA A 306 15.25 3.83 -8.86
N GLN A 307 14.22 3.09 -9.26
CA GLN A 307 14.38 1.75 -9.84
C GLN A 307 15.01 1.78 -11.23
N ARG A 308 14.68 2.76 -12.09
CA ARG A 308 15.33 2.93 -13.40
C ARG A 308 16.82 3.26 -13.26
N GLY A 309 17.17 4.07 -12.26
CA GLY A 309 18.56 4.34 -11.87
C GLY A 309 19.34 3.07 -11.55
N LEU A 310 18.75 2.15 -10.77
CA LEU A 310 19.37 0.85 -10.48
C LEU A 310 19.58 0.03 -11.76
N VAL A 311 18.62 0.05 -12.69
CA VAL A 311 18.77 -0.67 -13.96
C VAL A 311 19.88 -0.07 -14.82
N HIS A 312 20.04 1.26 -14.82
CA HIS A 312 21.17 1.92 -15.47
C HIS A 312 22.51 1.55 -14.83
N GLU A 313 22.60 1.49 -13.49
CA GLU A 313 23.81 1.01 -12.81
C GLU A 313 24.14 -0.44 -13.17
N GLY A 314 23.14 -1.33 -13.17
CA GLY A 314 23.32 -2.74 -13.54
C GLY A 314 23.83 -2.92 -14.98
N ARG A 315 23.62 -1.94 -15.86
CA ARG A 315 24.17 -1.88 -17.22
C ARG A 315 25.53 -1.17 -17.33
N GLY A 316 26.03 -0.60 -16.23
CA GLY A 316 27.23 0.25 -16.22
C GLY A 316 27.01 1.68 -16.73
N ASP A 317 25.76 2.10 -16.98
CA ASP A 317 25.44 3.47 -17.40
C ASP A 317 25.27 4.39 -16.19
N PHE A 318 26.37 4.61 -15.47
CA PHE A 318 26.38 5.40 -14.24
C PHE A 318 25.96 6.86 -14.45
N SER A 319 26.18 7.40 -15.66
CA SER A 319 25.75 8.76 -16.02
C SER A 319 24.24 8.88 -15.99
N ARG A 320 23.51 7.95 -16.61
CA ARG A 320 22.03 7.95 -16.56
C ARG A 320 21.51 7.58 -15.17
N ALA A 321 22.17 6.66 -14.47
CA ALA A 321 21.81 6.34 -13.09
C ALA A 321 21.83 7.57 -12.18
N LYS A 322 22.91 8.38 -12.22
CA LYS A 322 23.01 9.63 -11.45
C LYS A 322 21.88 10.61 -11.78
N ILE A 323 21.47 10.72 -13.05
CA ILE A 323 20.35 11.57 -13.47
C ILE A 323 19.05 11.11 -12.81
N ASP A 324 18.76 9.81 -12.88
CA ASP A 324 17.54 9.24 -12.31
C ASP A 324 17.50 9.34 -10.78
N TYR A 325 18.63 9.15 -10.10
CA TYR A 325 18.69 9.35 -8.66
C TYR A 325 18.48 10.81 -8.25
N ARG A 326 19.07 11.76 -8.98
CA ARG A 326 18.79 13.19 -8.75
C ARG A 326 17.32 13.51 -8.97
N ALA A 327 16.73 12.99 -10.04
CA ALA A 327 15.30 13.16 -10.30
C ALA A 327 14.42 12.59 -9.18
N ALA A 328 14.78 11.44 -8.59
CA ALA A 328 14.08 10.89 -7.43
C ALA A 328 14.18 11.78 -6.16
N LEU A 329 15.21 12.63 -6.06
CA LEU A 329 15.47 13.51 -4.92
C LEU A 329 14.93 14.93 -5.10
N ASP A 330 14.83 15.42 -6.35
CA ASP A 330 14.42 16.78 -6.68
C ASP A 330 12.89 16.99 -6.64
N LEU A 331 12.12 15.93 -6.36
CA LEU A 331 10.65 16.02 -6.32
C LEU A 331 10.17 16.82 -5.08
N PRO A 332 9.15 17.70 -5.22
CA PRO A 332 8.65 18.50 -4.11
C PRO A 332 8.16 17.67 -2.91
N ALA A 333 8.32 18.23 -1.71
CA ALA A 333 7.99 17.58 -0.43
C ALA A 333 6.62 16.88 -0.37
N LYS A 334 5.61 17.49 -1.00
CA LYS A 334 4.24 16.98 -1.06
C LYS A 334 4.04 15.71 -1.91
N TYR A 335 5.00 15.37 -2.76
CA TYR A 335 5.00 14.15 -3.58
C TYR A 335 5.97 13.10 -3.03
N LEU A 336 6.63 13.37 -1.90
CA LEU A 336 7.52 12.42 -1.21
C LEU A 336 6.68 11.34 -0.51
N LEU A 337 6.08 10.45 -1.28
CA LEU A 337 5.36 9.29 -0.75
C LEU A 337 6.24 8.06 -0.58
N SER A 338 7.52 8.12 -1.01
CA SER A 338 8.47 7.01 -0.90
C SER A 338 9.83 7.42 -0.31
N PRO A 339 9.91 7.62 1.02
CA PRO A 339 11.16 7.93 1.72
C PRO A 339 12.26 6.91 1.42
N ARG A 340 11.92 5.62 1.30
CA ARG A 340 12.89 4.55 1.03
C ARG A 340 13.54 4.68 -0.35
N SER A 341 12.78 4.95 -1.41
CA SER A 341 13.37 5.13 -2.75
C SER A 341 14.27 6.35 -2.81
N GLN A 342 14.04 7.35 -1.97
CA GLN A 342 14.92 8.50 -1.85
C GLN A 342 16.18 8.19 -1.05
N GLU A 343 16.07 7.49 0.07
CA GLU A 343 17.27 7.05 0.78
C GLU A 343 18.12 6.13 -0.10
N MET A 344 17.49 5.27 -0.90
CA MET A 344 18.17 4.50 -1.93
C MET A 344 18.87 5.40 -2.94
N ALA A 345 18.16 6.35 -3.53
CA ALA A 345 18.73 7.27 -4.50
C ALA A 345 19.90 8.08 -3.91
N ARG A 346 19.81 8.55 -2.65
CA ARG A 346 20.91 9.22 -1.95
C ARG A 346 22.11 8.30 -1.75
N ALA A 347 21.88 7.09 -1.24
CA ALA A 347 22.92 6.11 -0.98
C ALA A 347 23.66 5.75 -2.28
N ARG A 348 22.92 5.43 -3.34
CA ARG A 348 23.48 5.09 -4.65
C ARG A 348 24.22 6.27 -5.27
N LEU A 349 23.65 7.48 -5.20
CA LEU A 349 24.29 8.68 -5.72
C LEU A 349 25.62 8.99 -5.00
N ALA A 350 25.68 8.79 -3.67
CA ALA A 350 26.90 8.95 -2.88
C ALA A 350 27.98 7.94 -3.29
N LEU A 351 27.61 6.67 -3.48
CA LEU A 351 28.53 5.63 -3.96
C LEU A 351 29.11 5.96 -5.35
N LEU A 352 28.29 6.54 -6.23
CA LEU A 352 28.71 6.92 -7.58
C LEU A 352 29.50 8.24 -7.63
N ALA A 353 29.56 9.01 -6.54
CA ALA A 353 30.28 10.29 -6.47
C ALA A 353 31.75 10.15 -6.02
N ASP A 354 32.15 8.98 -5.53
CA ASP A 354 33.53 8.70 -5.12
C ASP A 354 34.41 8.40 -6.36
N ASP A 355 35.41 9.24 -6.63
CA ASP A 355 36.33 9.11 -7.78
C ASP A 355 37.18 7.82 -7.75
N ARG A 356 37.08 7.01 -6.68
CA ARG A 356 37.59 5.64 -6.59
C ARG A 356 36.64 4.60 -7.21
N THR A 357 35.59 5.04 -7.89
CA THR A 357 34.75 4.17 -8.73
C THR A 357 35.69 3.41 -9.66
N PRO A 358 35.77 2.06 -9.60
CA PRO A 358 36.66 1.33 -10.48
C PRO A 358 36.37 1.71 -11.94
N PRO A 359 37.39 1.69 -12.82
CA PRO A 359 37.19 2.00 -14.23
C PRO A 359 36.03 1.15 -14.75
N GLN A 360 35.21 1.76 -15.60
CA GLN A 360 34.08 1.12 -16.28
C GLN A 360 34.34 -0.38 -16.44
N PRO A 361 33.55 -1.26 -15.81
CA PRO A 361 33.47 -2.61 -16.34
C PRO A 361 32.97 -2.40 -17.77
N GLY A 362 33.78 -2.81 -18.75
CA GLY A 362 33.26 -3.00 -20.09
C GLY A 362 32.01 -3.87 -20.03
N PRO A 363 31.18 -3.88 -21.09
CA PRO A 363 29.94 -4.64 -21.09
C PRO A 363 30.24 -6.08 -20.65
N SER A 364 29.52 -6.57 -19.64
CA SER A 364 29.50 -7.96 -19.16
C SER A 364 30.73 -8.49 -18.41
N ALA A 365 30.82 -8.20 -17.11
CA ALA A 365 31.19 -9.27 -16.18
C ALA A 365 29.93 -9.64 -15.41
N PRO A 366 29.25 -10.77 -15.71
CA PRO A 366 28.18 -11.26 -14.84
C PRO A 366 28.72 -11.41 -13.41
N PRO A 367 27.87 -11.28 -12.37
CA PRO A 367 28.30 -11.54 -10.99
C PRO A 367 29.02 -12.88 -10.94
N ASP A 368 30.19 -12.92 -10.31
CA ASP A 368 30.95 -14.16 -10.19
C ASP A 368 30.05 -15.14 -9.40
N PRO A 369 29.56 -16.22 -10.03
CA PRO A 369 28.59 -17.12 -9.43
C PRO A 369 29.14 -17.83 -8.18
N GLY A 370 30.45 -17.79 -7.94
CA GLY A 370 31.10 -18.30 -6.74
C GLY A 370 31.41 -17.23 -5.67
N ARG A 371 31.44 -15.93 -6.01
CA ARG A 371 31.91 -14.88 -5.08
C ARG A 371 30.89 -14.61 -3.99
N ARG A 372 31.30 -14.89 -2.75
CA ARG A 372 30.56 -14.63 -1.51
C ARG A 372 31.34 -13.61 -0.69
N ILE A 373 30.68 -12.55 -0.26
CA ILE A 373 31.31 -11.51 0.55
C ILE A 373 30.56 -11.32 1.86
N ALA A 374 31.28 -10.91 2.90
CA ALA A 374 30.66 -10.48 4.14
C ALA A 374 31.31 -9.23 4.71
N LEU A 375 30.48 -8.38 5.32
CA LEU A 375 30.91 -7.37 6.27
C LEU A 375 30.50 -7.83 7.66
N VAL A 376 31.46 -7.93 8.57
CA VAL A 376 31.25 -8.36 9.95
C VAL A 376 31.78 -7.28 10.88
N VAL A 377 30.89 -6.67 11.66
CA VAL A 377 31.21 -5.56 12.56
C VAL A 377 30.88 -5.94 14.00
N GLY A 378 31.80 -5.67 14.92
CA GLY A 378 31.61 -5.85 16.35
C GLY A 378 32.01 -4.59 17.12
N ASN A 379 31.02 -3.82 17.58
CA ASN A 379 31.24 -2.60 18.34
C ASN A 379 30.82 -2.80 19.80
N GLY A 380 31.76 -2.67 20.72
CA GLY A 380 31.54 -2.79 22.17
C GLY A 380 32.23 -1.71 23.01
N ALA A 381 33.31 -1.08 22.52
CA ALA A 381 34.08 -0.07 23.23
C ALA A 381 33.50 1.35 23.09
N TYR A 382 32.24 1.54 23.47
CA TYR A 382 31.56 2.84 23.34
C TYR A 382 32.13 3.91 24.27
N ALA A 383 32.45 5.08 23.71
CA ALA A 383 32.99 6.20 24.47
C ALA A 383 31.93 6.95 25.30
N ALA A 384 30.69 7.03 24.80
CA ALA A 384 29.60 7.80 25.39
C ALA A 384 28.38 6.95 25.80
N ALA A 385 28.53 5.62 25.86
CA ALA A 385 27.49 4.67 26.25
C ALA A 385 28.08 3.52 27.07
N SER A 386 27.22 2.69 27.67
CA SER A 386 27.67 1.50 28.39
C SER A 386 28.43 0.56 27.43
N PRO A 387 29.66 0.15 27.77
CA PRO A 387 30.43 -0.77 26.95
C PRO A 387 29.78 -2.16 26.96
N LEU A 388 29.96 -2.89 25.87
CA LEU A 388 29.49 -4.25 25.70
C LEU A 388 30.70 -5.18 25.60
N THR A 389 30.66 -6.32 26.29
CA THR A 389 31.83 -7.20 26.40
C THR A 389 31.98 -8.08 25.16
N ASN A 390 30.87 -8.60 24.63
CA ASN A 390 30.90 -9.66 23.62
C ASN A 390 30.89 -9.24 22.13
N PRO A 391 30.52 -8.03 21.69
CA PRO A 391 30.43 -7.73 20.26
C PRO A 391 31.69 -7.99 19.43
N ALA A 392 32.87 -7.68 19.97
CA ALA A 392 34.14 -7.96 19.29
C ALA A 392 34.43 -9.47 19.20
N ASN A 393 34.03 -10.25 20.20
CA ASN A 393 34.17 -11.71 20.18
C ASN A 393 33.18 -12.34 19.19
N ASP A 394 31.92 -11.89 19.22
CA ASP A 394 30.85 -12.29 18.31
C ASP A 394 31.28 -12.08 16.85
N ALA A 395 31.81 -10.90 16.53
CA ALA A 395 32.31 -10.57 15.21
C ALA A 395 33.45 -11.50 14.78
N ARG A 396 34.46 -11.72 15.63
CA ARG A 396 35.57 -12.63 15.31
C ARG A 396 35.10 -14.07 15.06
N ALA A 397 34.18 -14.57 15.89
CA ALA A 397 33.66 -15.93 15.78
C ALA A 397 32.85 -16.12 14.48
N VAL A 398 31.98 -15.16 14.15
CA VAL A 398 31.21 -15.15 12.89
C VAL A 398 32.13 -15.02 11.68
N SER A 399 33.10 -14.10 11.72
CA SER A 399 34.09 -13.93 10.65
C SER A 399 34.88 -15.21 10.37
N ALA A 400 35.39 -15.88 11.41
CA ALA A 400 36.13 -17.12 11.26
C ALA A 400 35.28 -18.20 10.58
N ARG A 401 34.01 -18.31 10.98
CA ARG A 401 33.09 -19.29 10.41
C ARG A 401 32.72 -18.97 8.96
N LEU A 402 32.51 -17.71 8.62
CA LEU A 402 32.23 -17.29 7.24
C LEU A 402 33.44 -17.47 6.32
N ARG A 403 34.66 -17.16 6.79
CA ARG A 403 35.90 -17.44 6.04
C ARG A 403 36.03 -18.94 5.73
N ALA A 404 35.72 -19.81 6.69
CA ALA A 404 35.70 -21.26 6.48
C ALA A 404 34.64 -21.72 5.44
N LEU A 405 33.62 -20.91 5.19
CA LEU A 405 32.58 -21.14 4.17
C LEU A 405 32.90 -20.47 2.81
N GLY A 406 34.11 -19.95 2.65
CA GLY A 406 34.59 -19.35 1.40
C GLY A 406 34.14 -17.90 1.19
N PHE A 407 33.74 -17.19 2.25
CA PHE A 407 33.44 -15.76 2.14
C PHE A 407 34.73 -14.93 2.17
N ALA A 408 34.79 -13.91 1.31
CA ALA A 408 35.70 -12.78 1.49
C ALA A 408 35.11 -11.86 2.58
N VAL A 409 35.74 -11.83 3.76
CA VAL A 409 35.21 -11.12 4.94
C VAL A 409 35.99 -9.84 5.22
N ALA A 410 35.30 -8.70 5.13
CA ALA A 410 35.73 -7.44 5.72
C ALA A 410 35.30 -7.39 7.20
N GLU A 411 36.26 -7.22 8.10
CA GLU A 411 36.04 -7.23 9.56
C GLU A 411 36.33 -5.84 10.15
N GLY A 412 35.40 -5.32 10.95
CA GLY A 412 35.55 -4.07 11.68
C GLY A 412 35.27 -4.28 13.17
N LEU A 413 36.19 -3.86 14.02
CA LEU A 413 36.05 -3.96 15.48
C LEU A 413 36.12 -2.56 16.07
N ASP A 414 35.17 -2.25 16.95
CA ASP A 414 35.05 -0.95 17.61
C ASP A 414 35.19 0.23 16.64
N ALA A 415 34.46 0.12 15.52
CA ALA A 415 34.53 1.08 14.43
C ALA A 415 33.85 2.40 14.81
N ASP A 416 34.60 3.49 14.69
CA ASP A 416 34.07 4.84 14.70
C ASP A 416 33.18 5.10 13.47
N ARG A 417 32.49 6.25 13.45
CA ARG A 417 31.51 6.56 12.42
C ARG A 417 32.12 6.63 11.02
N ALA A 418 33.33 7.19 10.90
CA ALA A 418 34.01 7.31 9.62
C ALA A 418 34.48 5.95 9.08
N THR A 419 35.01 5.12 9.96
CA THR A 419 35.47 3.75 9.68
C THR A 419 34.29 2.87 9.30
N LEU A 420 33.19 2.92 10.08
CA LEU A 420 31.99 2.14 9.81
C LEU A 420 31.38 2.51 8.45
N ARG A 421 31.32 3.80 8.10
CA ARG A 421 30.88 4.24 6.76
C ARG A 421 31.78 3.69 5.66
N THR A 422 33.10 3.79 5.83
CA THR A 422 34.07 3.30 4.85
C THR A 422 33.92 1.78 4.62
N LEU A 423 33.74 1.02 5.69
CA LEU A 423 33.50 -0.43 5.64
C LEU A 423 32.18 -0.76 4.91
N ILE A 424 31.10 -0.04 5.23
CA ILE A 424 29.80 -0.22 4.57
C ILE A 424 29.88 0.13 3.09
N ASP A 425 30.46 1.27 2.74
CA ASP A 425 30.59 1.70 1.34
C ASP A 425 31.44 0.71 0.53
N GLY A 426 32.53 0.21 1.11
CA GLY A 426 33.35 -0.85 0.52
C GLY A 426 32.56 -2.14 0.30
N PHE A 427 31.83 -2.59 1.32
CA PHE A 427 30.98 -3.77 1.23
C PHE A 427 29.88 -3.61 0.17
N LEU A 428 29.21 -2.46 0.10
CA LEU A 428 28.17 -2.19 -0.89
C LEU A 428 28.72 -2.16 -2.31
N ARG A 429 29.94 -1.63 -2.51
CA ARG A 429 30.65 -1.71 -3.80
C ARG A 429 30.97 -3.14 -4.19
N ASP A 430 31.53 -3.93 -3.28
CA ASP A 430 31.84 -5.34 -3.55
C ASP A 430 30.57 -6.17 -3.79
N ALA A 431 29.49 -5.87 -3.07
CA ALA A 431 28.20 -6.54 -3.17
C ALA A 431 27.60 -6.45 -4.57
N ALA A 432 27.93 -5.39 -5.32
CA ALA A 432 27.48 -5.22 -6.70
C ALA A 432 27.94 -6.36 -7.64
N THR A 433 29.02 -7.07 -7.29
CA THR A 433 29.60 -8.15 -8.12
C THR A 433 29.54 -9.53 -7.47
N ALA A 434 28.99 -9.64 -6.27
CA ALA A 434 28.90 -10.87 -5.50
C ALA A 434 27.54 -11.57 -5.69
N ARG A 435 27.53 -12.91 -5.73
CA ARG A 435 26.29 -13.70 -5.73
C ARG A 435 25.55 -13.60 -4.40
N LEU A 436 26.31 -13.55 -3.30
CA LEU A 436 25.78 -13.53 -1.95
C LEU A 436 26.56 -12.51 -1.12
N ALA A 437 25.83 -11.57 -0.52
CA ALA A 437 26.36 -10.53 0.36
C ALA A 437 25.76 -10.71 1.77
N LEU A 438 26.63 -10.82 2.77
CA LEU A 438 26.20 -10.98 4.16
C LEU A 438 26.71 -9.83 5.03
N LEU A 439 25.79 -9.11 5.67
CA LEU A 439 26.13 -8.16 6.73
C LEU A 439 25.83 -8.79 8.08
N PHE A 440 26.83 -8.83 8.96
CA PHE A 440 26.67 -9.11 10.38
C PHE A 440 27.09 -7.89 11.19
N TYR A 441 26.24 -7.46 12.11
CA TYR A 441 26.58 -6.38 13.05
C TYR A 441 26.22 -6.81 14.48
N ALA A 442 27.20 -6.74 15.38
CA ALA A 442 27.01 -6.88 16.82
C ALA A 442 27.34 -5.56 17.53
N GLY A 443 26.47 -5.12 18.44
CA GLY A 443 26.66 -3.88 19.21
C GLY A 443 25.37 -3.17 19.59
N HIS A 444 25.45 -1.86 19.81
CA HIS A 444 24.30 -1.00 20.05
C HIS A 444 23.54 -0.72 18.75
N GLY A 445 22.21 -0.82 18.83
CA GLY A 445 21.29 -0.39 17.80
C GLY A 445 20.07 0.25 18.44
N VAL A 446 19.42 1.16 17.73
CA VAL A 446 18.22 1.86 18.23
C VAL A 446 17.19 2.05 17.14
N GLN A 447 15.92 2.05 17.55
CA GLN A 447 14.81 2.47 16.71
C GLN A 447 14.42 3.91 17.05
N ILE A 448 14.40 4.77 16.03
CA ILE A 448 13.93 6.16 16.11
C ILE A 448 12.89 6.36 15.00
N ASP A 449 11.64 6.66 15.37
CA ASP A 449 10.52 6.87 14.44
C ASP A 449 10.33 5.75 13.41
N GLY A 450 10.48 4.50 13.85
CA GLY A 450 10.28 3.32 13.00
C GLY A 450 11.48 2.93 12.14
N ARG A 451 12.60 3.68 12.24
CA ARG A 451 13.82 3.43 11.49
C ARG A 451 14.91 2.87 12.41
N ASN A 452 15.66 1.90 11.89
CA ASN A 452 16.73 1.24 12.63
C ASN A 452 18.07 1.92 12.37
N TYR A 453 18.81 2.16 13.44
CA TYR A 453 20.13 2.78 13.41
C TYR A 453 21.15 1.88 14.10
N LEU A 454 22.33 1.75 13.49
CA LEU A 454 23.53 1.18 14.10
C LEU A 454 24.33 2.31 14.75
N ILE A 455 24.91 2.05 15.93
CA ILE A 455 25.60 3.07 16.72
C ILE A 455 27.13 2.84 16.62
N PRO A 456 27.88 3.78 16.02
CA PRO A 456 29.34 3.82 16.08
C PRO A 456 29.88 3.99 17.52
N VAL A 457 31.12 3.58 17.78
CA VAL A 457 31.69 3.67 19.16
C VAL A 457 31.93 5.11 19.64
N ASP A 458 32.08 6.05 18.72
CA ASP A 458 32.27 7.49 18.94
C ASP A 458 30.95 8.30 18.94
N ALA A 459 29.79 7.64 18.80
CA ALA A 459 28.52 8.33 18.73
C ALA A 459 28.21 9.13 20.01
N HIS A 460 28.07 10.44 19.88
CA HIS A 460 27.72 11.33 20.99
C HIS A 460 26.20 11.52 21.09
N LEU A 461 25.60 10.82 22.05
CA LEU A 461 24.15 10.78 22.25
C LEU A 461 23.68 11.79 23.30
N ALA A 462 24.05 13.06 23.13
CA ALA A 462 23.72 14.14 24.07
C ALA A 462 22.29 14.68 23.90
N ALA A 463 21.68 15.13 25.00
CA ALA A 463 20.36 15.75 24.96
C ALA A 463 20.39 17.11 24.23
N GLY A 464 19.51 17.30 23.24
CA GLY A 464 19.33 18.58 22.53
C GLY A 464 19.98 18.68 21.13
N ALA A 465 20.78 17.70 20.72
CA ALA A 465 21.23 17.53 19.33
C ALA A 465 20.39 16.45 18.62
N ASP A 466 20.36 16.44 17.28
CA ASP A 466 19.75 15.34 16.51
C ASP A 466 20.63 14.09 16.64
N PRO A 467 20.21 13.07 17.42
CA PRO A 467 21.05 11.89 17.67
C PRO A 467 21.18 11.03 16.41
N THR A 468 20.27 11.17 15.43
CA THR A 468 20.31 10.37 14.19
C THR A 468 21.47 10.78 13.29
N ALA A 469 21.96 12.01 13.44
CA ALA A 469 23.13 12.48 12.72
C ALA A 469 24.33 11.59 13.04
N GLU A 470 24.58 11.26 14.32
CA GLU A 470 25.75 10.49 14.76
C GLU A 470 25.68 8.98 14.48
N MET A 471 24.59 8.50 13.88
CA MET A 471 24.35 7.07 13.68
C MET A 471 24.39 6.66 12.21
N ILE A 472 24.33 5.36 11.97
CA ILE A 472 24.21 4.78 10.63
C ILE A 472 22.81 4.20 10.45
N LEU A 473 22.06 4.74 9.50
CA LEU A 473 20.73 4.26 9.17
C LEU A 473 20.80 2.91 8.42
N VAL A 474 20.14 1.87 8.96
CA VAL A 474 20.10 0.54 8.35
C VAL A 474 19.40 0.56 6.99
N ASP A 475 18.37 1.39 6.82
CA ASP A 475 17.64 1.51 5.55
C ASP A 475 18.56 1.94 4.40
N THR A 476 19.58 2.76 4.66
CA THR A 476 20.59 3.15 3.67
C THR A 476 21.39 1.94 3.20
N ILE A 477 21.75 1.04 4.13
CA ILE A 477 22.48 -0.19 3.81
C ILE A 477 21.58 -1.16 3.03
N LEU A 478 20.36 -1.37 3.50
CA LEU A 478 19.38 -2.23 2.82
C LEU A 478 19.07 -1.73 1.41
N ALA A 479 18.97 -0.41 1.23
CA ALA A 479 18.78 0.20 -0.07
C ALA A 479 20.01 0.05 -0.99
N GLY A 480 21.22 0.14 -0.43
CA GLY A 480 22.46 -0.20 -1.13
C GLY A 480 22.59 -1.68 -1.50
N LEU A 481 21.88 -2.57 -0.79
CA LEU A 481 21.80 -3.99 -1.11
C LEU A 481 20.67 -4.34 -2.09
N ASP A 482 19.66 -3.46 -2.23
CA ASP A 482 18.44 -3.68 -3.02
C ASP A 482 18.70 -3.72 -4.53
N ASP A 483 19.22 -4.85 -4.98
CA ASP A 483 19.38 -5.21 -6.38
C ASP A 483 18.89 -6.66 -6.52
N GLN A 484 17.68 -6.81 -7.06
CA GLN A 484 16.80 -7.99 -6.99
C GLN A 484 17.36 -9.28 -7.62
N VAL A 485 18.63 -9.28 -8.02
CA VAL A 485 19.31 -10.38 -8.72
C VAL A 485 20.18 -11.22 -7.76
N ARG A 486 20.49 -10.74 -6.55
CA ARG A 486 21.42 -11.39 -5.60
C ARG A 486 20.80 -11.74 -4.25
N THR A 487 21.44 -12.68 -3.55
CA THR A 487 21.04 -13.07 -2.18
C THR A 487 21.71 -12.15 -1.17
N ASN A 488 20.90 -11.36 -0.46
CA ASN A 488 21.36 -10.49 0.61
C ASN A 488 20.95 -11.07 1.96
N ILE A 489 21.89 -11.15 2.90
CA ILE A 489 21.62 -11.63 4.27
C ILE A 489 22.08 -10.54 5.24
N VAL A 490 21.17 -10.03 6.05
CA VAL A 490 21.47 -9.02 7.07
C VAL A 490 21.16 -9.59 8.44
N VAL A 491 22.17 -9.77 9.28
CA VAL A 491 22.05 -10.30 10.63
C VAL A 491 22.44 -9.22 11.62
N LEU A 492 21.48 -8.77 12.42
CA LEU A 492 21.65 -7.72 13.40
C LEU A 492 21.57 -8.35 14.80
N ASP A 493 22.74 -8.62 15.36
CA ASP A 493 22.92 -8.93 16.78
C ASP A 493 23.06 -7.63 17.60
N ALA A 494 22.08 -6.75 17.39
CA ALA A 494 22.04 -5.39 17.90
C ALA A 494 20.92 -5.21 18.94
N CYS A 495 20.91 -4.06 19.61
CA CYS A 495 20.04 -3.71 20.75
C CYS A 495 20.39 -4.41 22.05
N ARG A 496 21.68 -4.40 22.43
CA ARG A 496 22.11 -4.79 23.78
C ARG A 496 22.13 -3.55 24.65
N ASP A 497 21.16 -3.37 25.55
CA ASP A 497 21.04 -2.18 26.41
C ASP A 497 20.98 -0.84 25.64
N ASN A 498 19.80 -0.46 25.11
CA ASN A 498 19.64 0.81 24.39
C ASN A 498 20.13 2.01 25.24
N PRO A 499 21.26 2.66 24.88
CA PRO A 499 21.82 3.74 25.70
C PRO A 499 20.94 4.99 25.75
N LEU A 500 20.03 5.15 24.78
CA LEU A 500 19.02 6.21 24.75
C LEU A 500 17.76 5.88 25.56
N ALA A 501 17.56 4.63 26.00
CA ALA A 501 16.38 4.27 26.78
C ALA A 501 16.37 4.96 28.16
N LYS A 502 17.56 5.27 28.72
CA LYS A 502 17.72 5.96 30.01
C LYS A 502 17.38 7.45 29.93
N THR A 503 17.54 8.10 28.76
CA THR A 503 17.19 9.51 28.50
C THR A 503 15.79 9.68 27.90
N ALA A 504 15.23 8.66 27.24
CA ALA A 504 13.89 8.69 26.66
C ALA A 504 12.76 8.75 27.72
N ASN A 505 13.01 8.33 28.96
CA ASN A 505 12.03 8.41 30.05
C ASN A 505 11.93 9.80 30.71
N THR A 506 12.79 10.76 30.34
CA THR A 506 12.79 12.11 30.96
C THR A 506 12.52 13.26 30.00
N THR A 507 12.59 13.07 28.68
CA THR A 507 12.17 14.10 27.72
C THR A 507 11.67 13.46 26.42
N ALA A 508 10.45 13.82 26.01
CA ALA A 508 10.09 13.80 24.59
C ALA A 508 11.14 14.64 23.86
N THR A 509 12.01 14.00 23.09
CA THR A 509 12.98 14.75 22.28
C THR A 509 12.21 15.38 21.14
N ILE A 510 12.26 16.72 21.11
CA ILE A 510 11.65 17.52 20.06
C ILE A 510 12.72 17.66 18.97
N ASP A 511 12.43 17.22 17.75
CA ASP A 511 13.33 17.44 16.62
C ASP A 511 13.51 18.96 16.37
N ALA A 512 14.47 19.34 15.52
CA ALA A 512 14.71 20.75 15.17
C ALA A 512 13.48 21.45 14.52
N GLY A 513 12.40 20.71 14.23
CA GLY A 513 11.14 21.17 13.66
C GLY A 513 9.93 21.08 14.61
N GLY A 514 10.10 20.78 15.90
CA GLY A 514 9.00 20.80 16.86
C GLY A 514 8.23 19.48 17.02
N ARG A 515 8.68 18.35 16.44
CA ARG A 515 7.97 17.05 16.52
C ARG A 515 8.49 16.16 17.64
N SER A 516 7.57 15.48 18.32
CA SER A 516 7.89 14.46 19.33
C SER A 516 8.46 13.20 18.66
N VAL A 517 9.72 12.87 18.98
CA VAL A 517 10.42 11.69 18.48
C VAL A 517 10.20 10.51 19.43
N SER A 518 9.83 9.35 18.88
CA SER A 518 9.64 8.12 19.67
C SER A 518 10.87 7.22 19.58
N VAL A 519 11.57 7.06 20.70
CA VAL A 519 12.73 6.16 20.82
C VAL A 519 12.27 4.87 21.51
N ARG A 520 12.51 3.70 20.89
CA ARG A 520 12.17 2.39 21.48
C ARG A 520 13.42 1.61 21.89
N ALA A 521 13.26 0.72 22.87
CA ALA A 521 14.35 -0.08 23.44
C ALA A 521 14.99 -1.09 22.46
N GLY A 522 14.26 -1.53 21.43
CA GLY A 522 14.73 -2.51 20.43
C GLY A 522 14.57 -2.03 18.99
N LEU A 523 15.13 -2.77 18.02
CA LEU A 523 14.96 -2.51 16.59
C LEU A 523 13.51 -2.77 16.14
N ALA A 524 13.03 -2.01 15.16
CA ALA A 524 11.79 -2.27 14.44
C ALA A 524 11.97 -3.37 13.39
N ALA A 525 10.87 -4.05 13.05
CA ALA A 525 10.78 -4.66 11.73
C ALA A 525 10.90 -3.54 10.67
N PRO A 526 11.68 -3.72 9.58
CA PRO A 526 11.89 -2.67 8.58
C PRO A 526 10.56 -2.04 8.12
N ALA A 527 10.47 -0.71 8.20
CA ALA A 527 9.32 0.04 7.73
C ALA A 527 9.16 -0.16 6.21
N GLY A 528 8.07 -0.81 5.80
CA GLY A 528 7.85 -1.20 4.40
C GLY A 528 6.93 -2.41 4.25
N LEU A 529 6.84 -3.25 5.28
CA LEU A 529 5.88 -4.35 5.32
C LEU A 529 4.43 -3.86 5.21
N GLY A 530 4.15 -2.59 5.58
CA GLY A 530 2.83 -1.97 5.59
C GLY A 530 2.44 -1.06 4.41
N ALA A 531 3.26 -0.94 3.36
CA ALA A 531 2.97 -0.06 2.22
C ALA A 531 3.16 -0.72 0.84
N GLY A 532 3.30 -2.04 0.79
CA GLY A 532 3.57 -2.76 -0.44
C GLY A 532 5.00 -2.59 -0.98
N VAL A 533 5.93 -2.24 -0.09
CA VAL A 533 7.36 -2.12 -0.38
C VAL A 533 8.07 -3.23 0.38
N THR A 534 8.23 -4.39 -0.28
CA THR A 534 8.99 -5.52 0.24
C THR A 534 10.40 -5.12 0.66
N VAL A 535 10.95 -5.79 1.67
CA VAL A 535 12.41 -5.93 1.79
C VAL A 535 12.91 -6.36 0.41
N GLY A 536 13.85 -5.64 -0.20
CA GLY A 536 14.23 -5.83 -1.62
C GLY A 536 14.29 -7.32 -1.98
N ALA A 537 13.61 -7.74 -3.05
CA ALA A 537 13.46 -9.17 -3.35
C ALA A 537 14.83 -9.86 -3.36
N GLY A 538 14.93 -11.02 -2.73
CA GLY A 538 16.21 -11.70 -2.51
C GLY A 538 16.92 -11.34 -1.19
N THR A 539 16.25 -10.69 -0.24
CA THR A 539 16.86 -10.30 1.05
C THR A 539 16.27 -11.06 2.23
N LEU A 540 17.13 -11.59 3.09
CA LEU A 540 16.79 -12.10 4.41
C LEU A 540 17.35 -11.16 5.47
N ILE A 541 16.53 -10.79 6.44
CA ILE A 541 16.96 -10.04 7.62
C ILE A 541 16.64 -10.83 8.90
N ALA A 542 17.61 -10.95 9.79
CA ALA A 542 17.48 -11.60 11.08
C ALA A 542 17.93 -10.66 12.21
N PHE A 543 17.18 -10.67 13.30
CA PHE A 543 17.41 -9.89 14.50
C PHE A 543 17.63 -10.85 15.67
N ALA A 544 18.58 -10.52 16.55
CA ALA A 544 18.88 -11.35 17.72
C ALA A 544 17.71 -11.47 18.71
N THR A 545 16.73 -10.58 18.65
CA THR A 545 15.53 -10.59 19.50
C THR A 545 14.32 -10.07 18.72
N ALA A 546 13.12 -10.20 19.31
CA ALA A 546 11.88 -9.77 18.69
C ALA A 546 11.84 -8.24 18.54
N PRO A 547 11.12 -7.70 17.53
CA PRO A 547 11.02 -6.26 17.35
C PRO A 547 10.60 -5.52 18.63
N GLY A 548 11.31 -4.45 18.97
CA GLY A 548 11.10 -3.67 20.19
C GLY A 548 11.61 -4.30 21.49
N GLN A 549 12.22 -5.49 21.46
CA GLN A 549 12.87 -6.13 22.61
C GLN A 549 14.38 -5.87 22.62
N VAL A 550 15.02 -6.14 23.76
CA VAL A 550 16.48 -6.00 23.96
C VAL A 550 17.13 -7.38 23.86
N ALA A 551 18.27 -7.47 23.17
CA ALA A 551 19.08 -8.68 23.08
C ALA A 551 20.05 -8.75 24.28
N LEU A 552 20.32 -9.95 24.78
CA LEU A 552 21.26 -10.15 25.88
C LEU A 552 22.70 -10.18 25.33
N ASP A 553 23.61 -9.48 26.01
CA ASP A 553 25.06 -9.60 25.73
C ASP A 553 25.58 -10.99 26.13
N GLY A 554 25.00 -11.58 27.19
CA GLY A 554 25.38 -12.89 27.72
C GLY A 554 26.60 -12.84 28.64
N ASP A 555 26.74 -13.87 29.48
CA ASP A 555 27.84 -13.97 30.46
C ASP A 555 29.01 -14.85 29.96
N GLY A 556 28.88 -15.44 28.76
CA GLY A 556 29.91 -16.28 28.13
C GLY A 556 30.77 -15.51 27.14
N ASP A 557 31.67 -16.22 26.44
CA ASP A 557 32.61 -15.63 25.46
C ASP A 557 31.92 -14.96 24.26
N ASN A 558 30.68 -15.33 23.97
CA ASN A 558 29.84 -14.80 22.90
C ASN A 558 28.41 -14.64 23.42
N SER A 559 27.62 -13.83 22.73
CA SER A 559 26.20 -13.68 23.04
C SER A 559 25.40 -14.96 22.83
N PRO A 560 24.24 -15.12 23.48
CA PRO A 560 23.40 -16.29 23.26
C PRO A 560 23.04 -16.48 21.78
N PHE A 561 22.81 -15.36 21.06
CA PHE A 561 22.48 -15.38 19.64
C PHE A 561 23.69 -15.75 18.78
N SER A 562 24.82 -15.06 18.94
CA SER A 562 26.04 -15.29 18.16
C SER A 562 26.65 -16.67 18.43
N ALA A 563 26.66 -17.12 19.68
CA ALA A 563 27.08 -18.48 20.03
C ALA A 563 26.25 -19.54 19.31
N SER A 564 24.93 -19.32 19.20
CA SER A 564 24.03 -20.21 18.49
C SER A 564 24.18 -20.11 16.97
N LEU A 565 24.28 -18.90 16.44
CA LEU A 565 24.51 -18.64 15.02
C LEU A 565 25.78 -19.34 14.54
N VAL A 566 26.90 -19.20 15.25
CA VAL A 566 28.18 -19.84 14.88
C VAL A 566 28.08 -21.36 14.87
N ARG A 567 27.30 -21.97 15.78
CA ARG A 567 27.06 -23.43 15.78
C ARG A 567 26.34 -23.91 14.53
N HIS A 568 25.33 -23.18 14.08
CA HIS A 568 24.45 -23.63 13.00
C HIS A 568 24.82 -23.07 11.62
N ILE A 569 25.52 -21.95 11.53
CA ILE A 569 25.89 -21.32 10.26
C ILE A 569 26.83 -22.23 9.48
N GLY A 570 26.43 -22.54 8.25
CA GLY A 570 27.14 -23.50 7.41
C GLY A 570 26.96 -24.97 7.81
N THR A 571 25.86 -25.31 8.50
CA THR A 571 25.45 -26.73 8.59
C THR A 571 25.12 -27.23 7.18
N ALA A 572 25.80 -28.29 6.75
CA ALA A 572 25.64 -28.82 5.40
C ALA A 572 24.19 -29.28 5.14
N GLY A 573 23.65 -28.90 3.98
CA GLY A 573 22.30 -29.30 3.55
C GLY A 573 21.15 -28.64 4.33
N ILE A 574 21.43 -27.65 5.20
CA ILE A 574 20.40 -26.90 5.91
C ILE A 574 20.19 -25.55 5.23
N GLU A 575 18.95 -25.29 4.83
CA GLU A 575 18.52 -24.00 4.27
C GLU A 575 18.55 -22.91 5.37
N ILE A 576 18.85 -21.67 4.99
CA ILE A 576 19.12 -20.58 5.93
C ILE A 576 17.96 -20.26 6.90
N GLN A 577 16.70 -20.33 6.48
CA GLN A 577 15.55 -20.09 7.35
C GLN A 577 15.35 -21.24 8.34
N GLN A 578 15.61 -22.49 7.91
CA GLN A 578 15.66 -23.63 8.84
C GLN A 578 16.80 -23.49 9.84
N MET A 579 17.97 -23.03 9.40
CA MET A 579 19.11 -22.73 10.27
C MET A 579 18.73 -21.66 11.31
N LEU A 580 18.08 -20.58 10.90
CA LEU A 580 17.61 -19.54 11.82
C LEU A 580 16.52 -20.04 12.79
N THR A 581 15.70 -21.01 12.38
CA THR A 581 14.74 -21.67 13.27
C THR A 581 15.46 -22.45 14.38
N ARG A 582 16.57 -23.13 14.06
CA ARG A 582 17.43 -23.78 15.07
C ARG A 582 18.10 -22.77 15.97
N VAL A 583 18.63 -21.68 15.40
CA VAL A 583 19.22 -20.58 16.19
C VAL A 583 18.20 -20.04 17.20
N ARG A 584 16.96 -19.79 16.75
CA ARG A 584 15.87 -19.34 17.61
C ARG A 584 15.58 -20.31 18.75
N SER A 585 15.48 -21.61 18.46
CA SER A 585 15.25 -22.65 19.48
C SER A 585 16.32 -22.66 20.56
N ASP A 586 17.60 -22.63 20.16
CA ASP A 586 18.74 -22.61 21.06
C ASP A 586 18.75 -21.36 21.95
N VAL A 587 18.48 -20.18 21.37
CA VAL A 587 18.47 -18.91 22.11
C VAL A 587 17.31 -18.87 23.11
N VAL A 588 16.12 -19.31 22.71
CA VAL A 588 14.96 -19.39 23.62
C VAL A 588 15.27 -20.33 24.78
N GLY A 589 15.87 -21.49 24.51
CA GLY A 589 16.29 -22.44 25.54
C GLY A 589 17.34 -21.86 26.49
N ALA A 590 18.45 -21.33 25.95
CA ALA A 590 19.57 -20.80 26.73
C ALA A 590 19.16 -19.58 27.58
N THR A 591 18.24 -18.75 27.09
CA THR A 591 17.79 -17.54 27.78
C THR A 591 16.53 -17.76 28.62
N LYS A 592 16.01 -18.99 28.70
CA LYS A 592 14.75 -19.33 29.38
C LYS A 592 13.58 -18.46 28.91
N GLY A 593 13.51 -18.20 27.60
CA GLY A 593 12.48 -17.40 26.95
C GLY A 593 12.65 -15.88 27.06
N LYS A 594 13.72 -15.37 27.68
CA LYS A 594 13.97 -13.92 27.80
C LYS A 594 14.34 -13.25 26.48
N GLN A 595 14.87 -14.02 25.52
CA GLN A 595 15.24 -13.54 24.19
C GLN A 595 14.66 -14.46 23.14
N VAL A 596 13.98 -13.87 22.15
CA VAL A 596 13.33 -14.62 21.07
C VAL A 596 13.77 -14.04 19.73
N PRO A 597 14.75 -14.66 19.04
CA PRO A 597 15.18 -14.19 17.72
C PRO A 597 14.02 -14.12 16.73
N TRP A 598 14.10 -13.14 15.83
CA TRP A 598 13.09 -12.89 14.80
C TRP A 598 13.75 -12.71 13.44
N SER A 599 13.13 -13.22 12.40
CA SER A 599 13.64 -13.09 11.03
C SER A 599 12.51 -12.87 10.05
N ASN A 600 12.82 -12.20 8.95
CA ASN A 600 11.94 -12.00 7.82
C ASN A 600 12.70 -12.23 6.51
N SER A 601 12.02 -12.80 5.53
CA SER A 601 12.64 -13.26 4.29
C SER A 601 11.79 -12.86 3.08
N SER A 602 12.44 -12.28 2.08
CA SER A 602 11.93 -12.12 0.71
C SER A 602 12.79 -12.89 -0.29
N LEU A 603 13.48 -13.95 0.17
CA LEU A 603 14.32 -14.79 -0.67
C LEU A 603 13.49 -15.42 -1.80
N LEU A 604 14.02 -15.34 -3.03
CA LEU A 604 13.38 -15.87 -4.24
C LEU A 604 13.53 -17.40 -4.39
N GLY A 605 14.25 -18.03 -3.46
CA GLY A 605 14.51 -19.46 -3.46
C GLY A 605 15.30 -19.88 -2.23
N GLU A 606 15.52 -21.18 -2.10
CA GLU A 606 16.29 -21.75 -1.00
C GLU A 606 17.75 -21.30 -1.08
N VAL A 607 18.29 -20.88 0.07
CA VAL A 607 19.67 -20.43 0.19
C VAL A 607 20.41 -21.35 1.16
N PHE A 608 21.51 -21.93 0.67
CA PHE A 608 22.40 -22.78 1.45
C PHE A 608 23.77 -22.11 1.58
N LEU A 609 24.26 -21.97 2.81
CA LEU A 609 25.59 -21.41 3.07
C LEU A 609 26.71 -22.46 2.98
N ALA A 610 26.37 -23.75 3.17
CA ALA A 610 27.30 -24.88 3.06
C ALA A 610 26.66 -26.08 2.37
N GLY A 611 27.44 -26.76 1.52
CA GLY A 611 26.99 -27.92 0.73
C GLY A 611 26.14 -27.54 -0.48
N ALA A 612 26.14 -28.39 -1.52
CA ALA A 612 25.18 -28.27 -2.61
C ALA A 612 23.78 -28.68 -2.13
N ARG A 613 22.73 -28.32 -2.90
CA ARG A 613 21.38 -28.87 -2.71
C ARG A 613 21.48 -30.41 -2.60
N PRO A 614 20.85 -31.04 -1.59
CA PRO A 614 20.80 -32.48 -1.50
C PRO A 614 20.12 -33.10 -2.72
#